data_AF-A0A1L9NSK0-F1
#
_entry.id   AF-A0A1L9NSK0-F1
#
_cell.length_a   1.000
_cell.length_b   1.000
_cell.length_c   1.000
_cell.angle_alpha   90.00
_cell.angle_beta   90.00
_cell.angle_gamma   90.00
#
_symmetry.space_group_name_H-M   'P 1'
#
loop_
_entity.id
_entity.type
_entity.pdbx_description
1 polymer ?
#
loop_
_entity_poly.entity_id
_entity_poly.type
_entity_poly.pdbx_seq_one_letter_code
_entity_poly.pdbx_strand_id
1 'polypeptide(L)'
;MSFPIGTRGEDVRDIATDVAERFFQNDEGHFDYIIAVHEDRDHPHAHLVLNRRSQEGEFFYLACNHRFNYDDFRLAMVEEAETYGVRLEATRRVDRGEVHYPAKTREVYAAKEEGRTPVERERVGKDLTRTLAEIANTKIMFHSLAAEASSENREDIAVVLFRAGEVLAKGGHVETAGGIYMAEDESFEDLRSRYAEKVTNITGLIAAKPDAERPALEKSLNAIQARVQHMQPFGLRSNSLSEVPSEGGVYSVANIQQSQLERLVEPRVRARVDAALRGTGISTSEVVARMETGAQNAALEHQWIADDLSKVAEAKDLNLERRADLEQARDILNDVHVQLGTMLEREGVLRRDGVIEDAREVQAHVTQTQVETAANDVRLETRIEAQSGDIDEAVIESLAVERLEDEQRDYLRDHPELIARPTDVIRTDEEGTAVIVDQAAAERVIIEVEAARLGAHSSTPISVSVARDLQTRYPDMPEQLAEGLGDTYARVYEAHSAEREISIAERETDQNEAPELSRVLAHERAGELSSPFETDQEREAFRTEVARVLDAAQLDRLKEGDSAALENVIEDRLDRLYAAKVYLQSDAATANSDALRQVVDELADVEVERHRAADVDGETERGQVH
;
A
#
# COMPACT_ATOMS: atom_id res chain seq x y z
N MET A 1 9.12 3.96 -39.12
CA MET A 1 9.10 4.53 -37.75
C MET A 1 8.66 5.97 -37.87
N SER A 2 7.69 6.42 -37.07
CA SER A 2 7.13 7.79 -37.11
C SER A 2 7.32 8.44 -35.75
N PHE A 3 7.66 9.73 -35.72
CA PHE A 3 8.03 10.43 -34.49
C PHE A 3 7.11 11.64 -34.22
N PRO A 4 7.12 12.19 -33.00
CA PRO A 4 6.31 13.34 -32.63
C PRO A 4 6.66 14.58 -33.46
N ILE A 5 5.69 15.48 -33.55
CA ILE A 5 5.90 16.78 -34.21
C ILE A 5 7.00 17.52 -33.46
N GLY A 6 8.02 17.98 -34.20
CA GLY A 6 9.15 18.74 -33.63
C GLY A 6 10.41 17.93 -33.33
N THR A 7 10.38 16.60 -33.48
CA THR A 7 11.61 15.79 -33.43
C THR A 7 12.54 16.17 -34.59
N ARG A 8 13.83 16.38 -34.32
CA ARG A 8 14.80 16.74 -35.36
C ARG A 8 15.13 15.51 -36.21
N GLY A 9 15.32 15.65 -37.52
CA GLY A 9 15.65 14.48 -38.36
C GLY A 9 16.99 13.85 -38.04
N GLU A 10 17.92 14.57 -37.39
CA GLU A 10 19.14 13.97 -36.84
C GLU A 10 18.82 12.96 -35.73
N ASP A 11 17.94 13.33 -34.78
CA ASP A 11 17.47 12.41 -33.73
C ASP A 11 16.70 11.23 -34.35
N VAL A 12 15.85 11.49 -35.35
CA VAL A 12 15.14 10.43 -36.08
C VAL A 12 16.10 9.46 -36.77
N ARG A 13 17.20 9.95 -37.35
CA ARG A 13 18.25 9.12 -37.97
C ARG A 13 18.92 8.25 -36.92
N ASP A 14 19.33 8.86 -35.81
CA ASP A 14 20.14 8.19 -34.79
C ASP A 14 19.31 7.13 -34.06
N ILE A 15 18.09 7.46 -33.63
CA ILE A 15 17.14 6.50 -33.05
C ILE A 15 16.84 5.35 -34.02
N ALA A 16 16.56 5.66 -35.29
CA ALA A 16 16.28 4.62 -36.28
C ALA A 16 17.49 3.70 -36.54
N THR A 17 18.71 4.22 -36.38
CA THR A 17 19.95 3.46 -36.53
C THR A 17 20.12 2.53 -35.34
N ASP A 18 19.95 3.02 -34.11
CA ASP A 18 20.12 2.21 -32.90
C ASP A 18 19.10 1.05 -32.85
N VAL A 19 17.84 1.32 -33.20
CA VAL A 19 16.82 0.28 -33.35
C VAL A 19 17.23 -0.73 -34.43
N ALA A 20 17.77 -0.28 -35.55
CA ALA A 20 18.19 -1.17 -36.63
C ALA A 20 19.38 -2.04 -36.22
N GLU A 21 20.38 -1.48 -35.54
CA GLU A 21 21.54 -2.21 -35.04
C GLU A 21 21.13 -3.30 -34.05
N ARG A 22 20.24 -2.96 -33.11
CA ARG A 22 19.72 -3.90 -32.10
C ARG A 22 19.11 -5.17 -32.69
N PHE A 23 18.31 -5.03 -33.76
CA PHE A 23 17.63 -6.18 -34.37
C PHE A 23 18.41 -6.83 -35.52
N PHE A 24 19.20 -6.06 -36.27
CA PHE A 24 19.75 -6.49 -37.56
C PHE A 24 21.27 -6.58 -37.60
N GLN A 25 21.98 -6.14 -36.55
CA GLN A 25 23.44 -6.24 -36.45
C GLN A 25 23.84 -6.80 -35.08
N ASN A 26 23.34 -7.98 -34.75
CA ASN A 26 23.65 -8.69 -33.52
C ASN A 26 24.27 -10.08 -33.80
N ASP A 27 24.71 -10.75 -32.74
CA ASP A 27 25.39 -12.05 -32.82
C ASP A 27 24.51 -13.17 -33.42
N GLU A 28 23.18 -12.99 -33.42
CA GLU A 28 22.22 -13.95 -33.96
C GLU A 28 22.01 -13.81 -35.48
N GLY A 29 22.33 -12.67 -36.08
CA GLY A 29 22.29 -12.52 -37.54
C GLY A 29 22.47 -11.08 -38.04
N HIS A 30 23.09 -10.96 -39.21
CA HIS A 30 23.40 -9.69 -39.86
C HIS A 30 22.55 -9.47 -41.11
N PHE A 31 21.71 -8.44 -41.10
CA PHE A 31 20.95 -8.00 -42.28
C PHE A 31 21.49 -6.67 -42.80
N ASP A 32 21.70 -6.60 -44.11
CA ASP A 32 22.03 -5.34 -44.76
C ASP A 32 20.75 -4.48 -44.86
N TYR A 33 20.81 -3.23 -44.42
CA TYR A 33 19.68 -2.31 -44.47
C TYR A 33 20.08 -0.89 -44.89
N ILE A 34 19.07 -0.12 -45.32
CA ILE A 34 19.17 1.30 -45.64
C ILE A 34 18.08 2.04 -44.87
N ILE A 35 18.44 3.14 -44.22
CA ILE A 35 17.51 4.05 -43.54
C ILE A 35 17.35 5.31 -44.39
N ALA A 36 16.10 5.69 -44.66
CA ALA A 36 15.74 6.94 -45.30
C ALA A 36 14.88 7.78 -44.35
N VAL A 37 15.38 8.96 -43.97
CA VAL A 37 14.68 9.89 -43.07
C VAL A 37 13.94 10.95 -43.87
N HIS A 38 12.72 11.25 -43.43
CA HIS A 38 11.78 12.13 -44.07
C HIS A 38 11.24 13.16 -43.07
N GLU A 39 11.36 14.45 -43.40
CA GLU A 39 10.81 15.58 -42.64
C GLU A 39 9.73 16.33 -43.44
N ASP A 40 9.25 15.77 -44.56
CA ASP A 40 8.32 16.43 -45.48
C ASP A 40 6.86 16.47 -44.98
N ARG A 41 6.61 16.01 -43.75
CA ARG A 41 5.30 15.95 -43.10
C ARG A 41 5.41 16.41 -41.66
N ASP A 42 4.27 16.74 -41.06
CA ASP A 42 4.18 17.19 -39.66
C ASP A 42 4.87 16.22 -38.69
N HIS A 43 4.75 14.91 -38.96
CA HIS A 43 5.49 13.87 -38.27
C HIS A 43 6.72 13.43 -39.08
N PRO A 44 7.94 13.70 -38.59
CA PRO A 44 9.13 13.17 -39.22
C PRO A 44 9.17 11.65 -39.05
N HIS A 45 9.67 10.94 -40.08
CA HIS A 45 9.62 9.48 -40.11
C HIS A 45 10.82 8.89 -40.83
N ALA A 46 11.18 7.66 -40.43
CA ALA A 46 12.23 6.86 -41.05
C ALA A 46 11.64 5.61 -41.72
N HIS A 47 12.06 5.38 -42.96
CA HIS A 47 11.85 4.13 -43.69
C HIS A 47 13.09 3.26 -43.58
N LEU A 48 12.92 2.02 -43.13
CA LEU A 48 13.97 1.01 -43.10
C LEU A 48 13.71 -0.01 -44.22
N VAL A 49 14.66 -0.11 -45.13
CA VAL A 49 14.64 -1.08 -46.23
C VAL A 49 15.75 -2.08 -45.97
N LEU A 50 15.39 -3.32 -45.63
CA LEU A 50 16.35 -4.38 -45.41
C LEU A 50 16.38 -5.40 -46.54
N ASN A 51 17.54 -6.02 -46.75
CA ASN A 51 17.64 -7.25 -47.52
C ASN A 51 16.89 -8.34 -46.77
N ARG A 52 15.99 -9.06 -47.44
CA ARG A 52 15.13 -10.06 -46.78
C ARG A 52 15.91 -11.25 -46.26
N ARG A 53 17.15 -11.47 -46.72
CA ARG A 53 18.01 -12.57 -46.29
C ARG A 53 19.23 -12.02 -45.56
N SER A 54 19.54 -12.58 -44.40
CA SER A 54 20.75 -12.27 -43.63
C SER A 54 22.01 -12.82 -44.32
N GLN A 55 23.18 -12.40 -43.86
CA GLN A 55 24.47 -12.93 -44.33
C GLN A 55 24.64 -14.42 -43.96
N GLU A 56 24.05 -14.85 -42.84
CA GLU A 56 24.02 -16.22 -42.32
C GLU A 56 22.94 -17.07 -43.00
N GLY A 57 22.04 -16.42 -43.76
CA GLY A 57 21.04 -17.07 -44.60
C GLY A 57 19.63 -17.16 -43.99
N GLU A 58 19.39 -16.56 -42.83
CA GLU A 58 18.06 -16.42 -42.22
C GLU A 58 17.17 -15.53 -43.09
N PHE A 59 15.87 -15.85 -43.16
CA PHE A 59 14.89 -14.99 -43.83
C PHE A 59 14.16 -14.12 -42.81
N PHE A 60 14.12 -12.82 -43.06
CA PHE A 60 13.30 -11.91 -42.27
C PHE A 60 11.81 -12.13 -42.56
N TYR A 61 11.06 -12.35 -41.49
CA TYR A 61 9.61 -12.27 -41.44
C TYR A 61 9.15 -11.82 -40.05
N LEU A 62 8.01 -11.15 -40.00
CA LEU A 62 7.39 -10.71 -38.74
C LEU A 62 6.29 -11.69 -38.35
N ALA A 63 6.41 -12.30 -37.18
CA ALA A 63 5.41 -13.19 -36.59
C ALA A 63 5.38 -13.02 -35.06
N CYS A 64 4.29 -13.41 -34.40
CA CYS A 64 4.13 -13.21 -32.95
C CYS A 64 5.14 -14.02 -32.12
N ASN A 65 5.49 -15.23 -32.56
CA ASN A 65 6.41 -16.13 -31.85
C ASN A 65 7.77 -16.17 -32.56
N HIS A 66 8.23 -15.01 -33.03
CA HIS A 66 9.53 -14.87 -33.69
C HIS A 66 10.31 -13.75 -33.00
N ARG A 67 11.65 -13.84 -33.02
CA ARG A 67 12.55 -12.77 -32.53
C ARG A 67 12.34 -11.43 -33.25
N PHE A 68 11.68 -11.47 -34.41
CA PHE A 68 11.14 -10.31 -35.09
C PHE A 68 9.62 -10.32 -34.91
N ASN A 69 9.14 -9.64 -33.88
CA ASN A 69 7.71 -9.41 -33.66
C ASN A 69 7.41 -7.91 -33.52
N TYR A 70 6.14 -7.54 -33.66
CA TYR A 70 5.73 -6.14 -33.70
C TYR A 70 5.90 -5.39 -32.38
N ASP A 71 5.86 -6.11 -31.26
CA ASP A 71 5.89 -5.52 -29.94
C ASP A 71 7.33 -5.18 -29.54
N ASP A 72 8.28 -6.07 -29.83
CA ASP A 72 9.70 -5.82 -29.60
C ASP A 72 10.19 -4.60 -30.39
N PHE A 73 9.82 -4.50 -31.68
CA PHE A 73 10.17 -3.31 -32.47
C PHE A 73 9.55 -2.02 -31.92
N ARG A 74 8.36 -2.11 -31.31
CA ARG A 74 7.69 -0.95 -30.72
C ARG A 74 8.35 -0.53 -29.41
N LEU A 75 8.64 -1.50 -28.54
CA LEU A 75 9.32 -1.28 -27.27
C LEU A 75 10.73 -0.72 -27.50
N ALA A 76 11.51 -1.32 -28.38
CA ALA A 76 12.83 -0.81 -28.74
C ALA A 76 12.75 0.61 -29.29
N MET A 77 11.76 0.94 -30.11
CA MET A 77 11.61 2.32 -30.61
C MET A 77 11.38 3.32 -29.47
N VAL A 78 10.60 2.96 -28.43
CA VAL A 78 10.40 3.81 -27.24
C VAL A 78 11.69 3.94 -26.44
N GLU A 79 12.35 2.82 -26.15
CA GLU A 79 13.58 2.75 -25.36
C GLU A 79 14.71 3.56 -26.01
N GLU A 80 14.97 3.36 -27.31
CA GLU A 80 16.00 4.11 -28.00
C GLU A 80 15.64 5.60 -28.09
N ALA A 81 14.37 5.95 -28.36
CA ALA A 81 13.94 7.34 -28.45
C ALA A 81 14.13 8.11 -27.13
N GLU A 82 13.92 7.46 -25.99
CA GLU A 82 14.09 8.06 -24.67
C GLU A 82 15.54 8.52 -24.43
N THR A 83 16.54 7.80 -24.96
CA THR A 83 17.96 8.19 -24.84
C THR A 83 18.29 9.52 -25.54
N TYR A 84 17.48 9.91 -26.53
CA TYR A 84 17.59 11.19 -27.26
C TYR A 84 16.58 12.23 -26.77
N GLY A 85 15.91 11.99 -25.63
CA GLY A 85 14.90 12.89 -25.07
C GLY A 85 13.59 12.94 -25.87
N VAL A 86 13.36 11.95 -26.75
CA VAL A 86 12.14 11.85 -27.55
C VAL A 86 11.20 10.85 -26.86
N ARG A 87 10.10 11.35 -26.27
CA ARG A 87 9.10 10.48 -25.65
C ARG A 87 8.13 9.93 -26.70
N LEU A 88 7.97 8.61 -26.70
CA LEU A 88 7.05 7.84 -27.52
C LEU A 88 6.20 6.94 -26.62
N GLU A 89 5.03 6.49 -27.09
CA GLU A 89 4.26 5.44 -26.40
C GLU A 89 4.21 4.13 -27.19
N ALA A 90 4.36 3.01 -26.49
CA ALA A 90 4.29 1.67 -27.06
C ALA A 90 2.87 1.06 -27.04
N THR A 91 1.82 1.86 -26.76
CA THR A 91 0.47 1.30 -26.64
C THR A 91 -0.09 0.87 -28.00
N ARG A 92 -0.77 -0.28 -28.02
CA ARG A 92 -1.50 -0.77 -29.20
C ARG A 92 -2.83 -0.03 -29.33
N ARG A 93 -3.42 -0.09 -30.53
CA ARG A 93 -4.79 0.41 -30.77
C ARG A 93 -5.80 -0.23 -29.83
N VAL A 94 -5.66 -1.55 -29.60
CA VAL A 94 -6.51 -2.30 -28.69
C VAL A 94 -6.33 -1.86 -27.23
N ASP A 95 -5.10 -1.57 -26.80
CA ASP A 95 -4.83 -1.07 -25.44
C ASP A 95 -5.48 0.29 -25.20
N ARG A 96 -5.65 1.09 -26.26
CA ARG A 96 -6.36 2.38 -26.22
C ARG A 96 -7.88 2.26 -26.38
N GLY A 97 -8.44 1.05 -26.50
CA GLY A 97 -9.89 0.85 -26.63
C GLY A 97 -10.41 0.89 -28.07
N GLU A 98 -9.55 0.85 -29.08
CA GLU A 98 -9.99 0.84 -30.47
C GLU A 98 -10.35 -0.57 -30.96
N VAL A 99 -11.65 -0.76 -31.24
CA VAL A 99 -12.22 -2.06 -31.62
C VAL A 99 -12.21 -2.33 -33.14
N HIS A 100 -11.75 -1.37 -33.95
CA HIS A 100 -11.76 -1.50 -35.40
C HIS A 100 -10.37 -1.71 -35.98
N TYR A 101 -10.31 -2.41 -37.12
CA TYR A 101 -9.12 -2.46 -37.94
C TYR A 101 -8.88 -1.11 -38.63
N PRO A 102 -7.61 -0.73 -38.85
CA PRO A 102 -7.29 0.47 -39.61
C PRO A 102 -7.87 0.39 -41.03
N ALA A 103 -8.20 1.57 -41.57
CA ALA A 103 -8.66 1.72 -42.94
C ALA A 103 -7.60 1.16 -43.92
N LYS A 104 -8.06 0.53 -45.01
CA LYS A 104 -7.14 0.06 -46.06
C LYS A 104 -6.47 1.26 -46.71
N THR A 105 -5.21 1.11 -47.13
CA THR A 105 -4.46 2.17 -47.83
C THR A 105 -5.24 2.78 -49.00
N ARG A 106 -5.96 1.97 -49.79
CA ARG A 106 -6.82 2.46 -50.88
C ARG A 106 -7.94 3.40 -50.40
N GLU A 107 -8.53 3.09 -49.25
CA GLU A 107 -9.60 3.87 -48.65
C GLU A 107 -9.05 5.19 -48.08
N VAL A 108 -7.86 5.17 -47.48
CA VAL A 108 -7.18 6.38 -46.99
C VAL A 108 -6.94 7.37 -48.14
N TYR A 109 -6.46 6.90 -49.29
CA TYR A 109 -6.26 7.77 -50.46
C TYR A 109 -7.58 8.28 -51.05
N ALA A 110 -8.59 7.42 -51.19
CA ALA A 110 -9.91 7.83 -51.69
C ALA A 110 -10.56 8.88 -50.78
N ALA A 111 -10.51 8.68 -49.46
CA ALA A 111 -11.01 9.63 -48.48
C ALA A 111 -10.31 10.99 -48.56
N LYS A 112 -8.98 10.98 -48.77
CA LYS A 112 -8.18 12.20 -48.95
C LYS A 112 -8.55 12.95 -50.23
N GLU A 113 -8.76 12.25 -51.34
CA GLU A 113 -9.22 12.86 -52.60
C GLU A 113 -10.63 13.45 -52.47
N GLU A 114 -11.49 12.81 -51.69
CA GLU A 114 -12.89 13.20 -51.45
C GLU A 114 -13.05 14.21 -50.30
N GLY A 115 -11.98 14.56 -49.59
CA GLY A 115 -12.02 15.50 -48.46
C GLY A 115 -12.79 14.99 -47.23
N ARG A 116 -12.87 13.67 -47.04
CA ARG A 116 -13.57 13.01 -45.94
C ARG A 116 -12.62 12.17 -45.06
N THR A 117 -13.10 11.74 -43.91
CA THR A 117 -12.36 10.81 -43.03
C THR A 117 -12.37 9.39 -43.62
N PRO A 118 -11.26 8.63 -43.56
CA PRO A 118 -11.23 7.23 -43.96
C PRO A 118 -12.18 6.37 -43.13
N VAL A 119 -12.88 5.43 -43.78
CA VAL A 119 -13.77 4.49 -43.07
C VAL A 119 -12.96 3.30 -42.53
N GLU A 120 -13.02 3.10 -41.23
CA GLU A 120 -12.42 1.96 -40.54
C GLU A 120 -13.18 0.66 -40.77
N ARG A 121 -12.52 -0.47 -40.52
CA ARG A 121 -13.09 -1.79 -40.78
C ARG A 121 -13.53 -2.44 -39.49
N GLU A 122 -14.80 -2.81 -39.42
CA GLU A 122 -15.36 -3.50 -38.27
C GLU A 122 -14.71 -4.88 -38.06
N ARG A 123 -14.42 -5.19 -36.80
CA ARG A 123 -14.14 -6.56 -36.35
C ARG A 123 -15.47 -7.26 -36.11
N VAL A 124 -15.55 -8.54 -36.46
CA VAL A 124 -16.78 -9.33 -36.31
C VAL A 124 -16.48 -10.71 -35.72
N GLY A 125 -17.47 -11.28 -35.04
CA GLY A 125 -17.40 -12.63 -34.50
C GLY A 125 -16.30 -12.81 -33.45
N LYS A 126 -15.57 -13.93 -33.54
CA LYS A 126 -14.54 -14.32 -32.55
C LYS A 126 -13.45 -13.27 -32.34
N ASP A 127 -13.08 -12.57 -33.41
CA ASP A 127 -12.02 -11.56 -33.37
C ASP A 127 -12.46 -10.31 -32.58
N LEU A 128 -13.72 -9.87 -32.75
CA LEU A 128 -14.29 -8.82 -31.91
C LEU A 128 -14.34 -9.25 -30.44
N THR A 129 -14.77 -10.49 -30.16
CA THR A 129 -14.81 -11.02 -28.79
C THR A 129 -13.44 -11.02 -28.12
N ARG A 130 -12.39 -11.46 -28.83
CA ARG A 130 -11.01 -11.43 -28.33
C ARG A 130 -10.54 -9.99 -28.06
N THR A 131 -10.79 -9.09 -29.00
CA THR A 131 -10.40 -7.67 -28.87
C THR A 131 -11.05 -7.02 -27.65
N LEU A 132 -12.34 -7.28 -27.41
CA LEU A 132 -13.04 -6.79 -26.23
C LEU A 132 -12.48 -7.39 -24.93
N ALA A 133 -12.01 -8.64 -24.96
CA ALA A 133 -11.35 -9.25 -23.81
C ALA A 133 -9.97 -8.63 -23.53
N GLU A 134 -9.18 -8.30 -24.56
CA GLU A 134 -7.91 -7.59 -24.43
C GLU A 134 -8.10 -6.17 -23.88
N ILE A 135 -9.13 -5.45 -24.35
CA ILE A 135 -9.52 -4.14 -23.79
C ILE A 135 -9.93 -4.26 -22.32
N ALA A 136 -10.71 -5.30 -21.99
CA ALA A 136 -11.11 -5.56 -20.60
C ALA A 136 -9.90 -5.90 -19.70
N ASN A 137 -8.90 -6.60 -20.23
CA ASN A 137 -7.66 -6.86 -19.51
C ASN A 137 -6.86 -5.58 -19.30
N THR A 138 -6.77 -4.73 -20.32
CA THR A 138 -6.09 -3.42 -20.22
C THR A 138 -6.74 -2.51 -19.19
N LYS A 139 -8.08 -2.53 -19.10
CA LYS A 139 -8.81 -1.87 -18.00
C LYS A 139 -8.33 -2.38 -16.63
N ILE A 140 -8.25 -3.70 -16.45
CA ILE A 140 -7.81 -4.29 -15.18
C ILE A 140 -6.39 -3.81 -14.86
N MET A 141 -5.48 -3.85 -15.84
CA MET A 141 -4.11 -3.35 -15.67
C MET A 141 -4.06 -1.89 -15.23
N PHE A 142 -4.85 -1.00 -15.85
CA PHE A 142 -4.90 0.41 -15.43
C PHE A 142 -5.45 0.58 -14.01
N HIS A 143 -6.45 -0.21 -13.60
CA HIS A 143 -6.93 -0.17 -12.22
C HIS A 143 -5.90 -0.72 -11.22
N SER A 144 -5.20 -1.80 -11.56
CA SER A 144 -4.11 -2.35 -10.75
C SER A 144 -2.97 -1.35 -10.59
N LEU A 145 -2.52 -0.74 -11.68
CA LEU A 145 -1.50 0.31 -11.65
C LEU A 145 -1.98 1.56 -10.91
N ALA A 146 -3.27 1.89 -10.95
CA ALA A 146 -3.83 2.98 -10.16
C ALA A 146 -3.78 2.67 -8.65
N ALA A 147 -4.10 1.42 -8.27
CA ALA A 147 -4.01 0.98 -6.88
C ALA A 147 -2.55 1.00 -6.37
N GLU A 148 -1.61 0.57 -7.20
CA GLU A 148 -0.17 0.64 -6.89
C GLU A 148 0.34 2.08 -6.84
N ALA A 149 -0.03 2.93 -7.79
CA ALA A 149 0.30 4.35 -7.74
C ALA A 149 -0.26 5.02 -6.48
N SER A 150 -1.47 4.65 -6.05
CA SER A 150 -2.07 5.17 -4.82
C SER A 150 -1.36 4.63 -3.57
N SER A 151 -0.95 3.36 -3.54
CA SER A 151 -0.15 2.80 -2.43
C SER A 151 1.23 3.46 -2.31
N GLU A 152 1.81 3.87 -3.44
CA GLU A 152 3.02 4.70 -3.50
C GLU A 152 2.77 6.20 -3.28
N ASN A 153 1.53 6.61 -2.94
CA ASN A 153 1.11 8.00 -2.75
C ASN A 153 1.28 8.92 -3.98
N ARG A 154 1.24 8.37 -5.20
CA ARG A 154 1.22 9.09 -6.48
C ARG A 154 -0.22 9.28 -6.97
N GLU A 155 -1.00 10.04 -6.23
CA GLU A 155 -2.47 10.10 -6.39
C GLU A 155 -2.91 10.76 -7.71
N ASP A 156 -2.11 11.68 -8.26
CA ASP A 156 -2.34 12.27 -9.58
C ASP A 156 -2.25 11.23 -10.72
N ILE A 157 -1.25 10.36 -10.65
CA ILE A 157 -1.08 9.23 -11.57
C ILE A 157 -2.20 8.22 -11.35
N ALA A 158 -2.51 7.89 -10.09
CA ALA A 158 -3.60 6.97 -9.75
C ALA A 158 -4.94 7.43 -10.33
N VAL A 159 -5.28 8.72 -10.20
CA VAL A 159 -6.51 9.31 -10.74
C VAL A 159 -6.56 9.22 -12.28
N VAL A 160 -5.44 9.49 -12.97
CA VAL A 160 -5.40 9.42 -14.44
C VAL A 160 -5.54 7.99 -14.93
N LEU A 161 -4.83 7.04 -14.31
CA LEU A 161 -4.90 5.61 -14.65
C LEU A 161 -6.29 5.04 -14.37
N PHE A 162 -6.88 5.37 -13.21
CA PHE A 162 -8.25 4.99 -12.87
C PHE A 162 -9.24 5.54 -13.91
N ARG A 163 -9.10 6.81 -14.30
CA ARG A 163 -9.95 7.42 -15.33
C ARG A 163 -9.77 6.76 -16.70
N ALA A 164 -8.56 6.37 -17.08
CA ALA A 164 -8.29 5.64 -18.32
C ALA A 164 -9.00 4.28 -18.31
N GLY A 165 -8.92 3.53 -17.20
CA GLY A 165 -9.66 2.28 -17.01
C GLY A 165 -11.18 2.47 -17.12
N GLU A 166 -11.72 3.53 -16.53
CA GLU A 166 -13.15 3.86 -16.60
C GLU A 166 -13.61 4.25 -18.02
N VAL A 167 -12.75 4.90 -18.82
CA VAL A 167 -13.03 5.18 -20.23
C VAL A 167 -13.14 3.89 -21.02
N LEU A 168 -12.17 2.96 -20.85
CA LEU A 168 -12.21 1.64 -21.49
C LEU A 168 -13.44 0.82 -21.04
N ALA A 169 -13.80 0.88 -19.75
CA ALA A 169 -14.97 0.19 -19.21
C ALA A 169 -16.29 0.63 -19.87
N LYS A 170 -16.38 1.88 -20.32
CA LYS A 170 -17.54 2.43 -21.02
C LYS A 170 -17.51 2.18 -22.53
N GLY A 171 -16.50 1.44 -23.03
CA GLY A 171 -16.28 1.23 -24.46
C GLY A 171 -15.79 2.49 -25.18
N GLY A 172 -15.23 3.46 -24.43
CA GLY A 172 -14.54 4.62 -24.98
C GLY A 172 -13.10 4.29 -25.36
N HIS A 173 -12.45 5.22 -26.05
CA HIS A 173 -11.03 5.15 -26.36
C HIS A 173 -10.25 6.20 -25.58
N VAL A 174 -9.03 5.86 -25.17
CA VAL A 174 -8.13 6.78 -24.48
C VAL A 174 -7.47 7.69 -25.52
N GLU A 175 -7.67 9.00 -25.38
CA GLU A 175 -7.10 10.00 -26.30
C GLU A 175 -5.63 10.29 -25.97
N THR A 176 -4.80 10.33 -27.02
CA THR A 176 -3.40 10.76 -26.96
C THR A 176 -3.30 12.25 -27.24
N ALA A 177 -3.77 13.07 -26.30
CA ALA A 177 -3.55 14.51 -26.40
C ALA A 177 -2.06 14.80 -26.12
N GLY A 178 -1.26 14.98 -27.17
CA GLY A 178 0.19 15.24 -27.16
C GLY A 178 0.64 16.58 -26.56
N GLY A 179 -0.03 17.05 -25.50
CA GLY A 179 0.44 18.16 -24.68
C GLY A 179 1.33 17.64 -23.56
N ILE A 180 2.64 17.59 -23.82
CA ILE A 180 3.68 17.25 -22.84
C ILE A 180 3.48 18.12 -21.58
N TYR A 181 3.06 17.50 -20.46
CA TYR A 181 3.40 18.02 -19.14
C TYR A 181 4.90 17.80 -18.95
N MET A 182 5.58 18.83 -18.43
CA MET A 182 7.03 18.95 -18.22
C MET A 182 7.80 19.41 -19.46
N ALA A 183 7.58 20.67 -19.83
CA ALA A 183 8.57 21.45 -20.56
C ALA A 183 9.53 22.08 -19.53
N GLU A 184 10.72 21.49 -19.41
CA GLU A 184 12.04 22.07 -19.13
C GLU A 184 12.98 20.90 -18.80
N ASP A 185 14.28 21.05 -19.08
CA ASP A 185 15.34 20.04 -19.06
C ASP A 185 15.62 19.36 -17.68
N GLU A 186 14.65 19.37 -16.77
CA GLU A 186 14.79 18.95 -15.39
C GLU A 186 13.96 17.69 -15.13
N SER A 187 14.63 16.63 -14.68
CA SER A 187 13.93 15.44 -14.22
C SER A 187 13.08 15.76 -13.00
N PHE A 188 12.06 14.95 -12.71
CA PHE A 188 11.26 15.07 -11.49
C PHE A 188 12.15 14.97 -10.22
N GLU A 189 13.20 14.16 -10.29
CA GLU A 189 14.23 14.02 -9.25
C GLU A 189 14.99 15.34 -9.02
N ASP A 190 15.33 16.08 -10.08
CA ASP A 190 16.01 17.38 -10.01
C ASP A 190 15.12 18.44 -9.37
N LEU A 191 13.84 18.48 -9.77
CA LEU A 191 12.84 19.39 -9.19
C LEU A 191 12.62 19.11 -7.70
N ARG A 192 12.53 17.84 -7.31
CA ARG A 192 12.42 17.43 -5.90
C ARG A 192 13.64 17.85 -5.09
N SER A 193 14.84 17.62 -5.63
CA SER A 193 16.11 17.97 -4.97
C SER A 193 16.25 19.49 -4.76
N ARG A 194 15.95 20.29 -5.79
CA ARG A 194 15.98 21.76 -5.69
C ARG A 194 14.91 22.30 -4.75
N TYR A 195 13.72 21.71 -4.78
CA TYR A 195 12.66 22.07 -3.84
C TYR A 195 13.10 21.81 -2.39
N ALA A 196 13.67 20.65 -2.10
CA ALA A 196 14.19 20.31 -0.78
C ALA A 196 15.29 21.28 -0.31
N GLU A 197 16.22 21.65 -1.20
CA GLU A 197 17.26 22.65 -0.92
C GLU A 197 16.65 24.02 -0.57
N LYS A 198 15.65 24.44 -1.35
CA LYS A 198 14.98 25.74 -1.17
C LYS A 198 14.18 25.80 0.13
N VAL A 199 13.48 24.71 0.48
CA VAL A 199 12.78 24.58 1.76
C VAL A 199 13.79 24.66 2.90
N THR A 200 14.91 23.94 2.82
CA THR A 200 15.97 23.96 3.85
C THR A 200 16.50 25.39 4.07
N ASN A 201 16.75 26.13 2.98
CA ASN A 201 17.19 27.53 3.05
C ASN A 201 16.13 28.43 3.73
N ILE A 202 14.87 28.32 3.31
CA ILE A 202 13.78 29.11 3.89
C ILE A 202 13.63 28.80 5.40
N THR A 203 13.67 27.53 5.79
CA THR A 203 13.61 27.13 7.20
C THR A 203 14.77 27.72 8.01
N GLY A 204 15.99 27.75 7.44
CA GLY A 204 17.13 28.41 8.07
C GLY A 204 16.95 29.94 8.22
N LEU A 205 16.37 30.61 7.21
CA LEU A 205 16.04 32.03 7.28
C LEU A 205 14.97 32.34 8.32
N ILE A 206 13.97 31.46 8.46
CA ILE A 206 12.94 31.56 9.49
C ILE A 206 13.58 31.41 10.88
N ALA A 207 14.42 30.40 11.08
CA ALA A 207 15.07 30.16 12.37
C ALA A 207 15.92 31.35 12.87
N ALA A 208 16.47 32.16 11.96
CA ALA A 208 17.23 33.37 12.29
C ALA A 208 16.37 34.59 12.67
N LYS A 209 15.03 34.51 12.56
CA LYS A 209 14.11 35.59 12.93
C LYS A 209 13.82 35.61 14.44
N PRO A 210 13.38 36.75 14.99
CA PRO A 210 12.91 36.80 16.36
C PRO A 210 11.74 35.82 16.61
N ASP A 211 11.72 35.20 17.78
CA ASP A 211 10.70 34.22 18.21
C ASP A 211 9.25 34.63 17.89
N ALA A 212 8.91 35.91 18.04
CA ALA A 212 7.56 36.40 17.81
C ALA A 212 7.17 36.49 16.32
N GLU A 213 8.15 36.57 15.41
CA GLU A 213 7.91 36.68 13.95
C GLU A 213 7.92 35.30 13.26
N ARG A 214 8.54 34.28 13.88
CA ARG A 214 8.72 32.95 13.30
C ARG A 214 7.39 32.24 12.97
N PRO A 215 6.39 32.17 13.86
CA PRO A 215 5.18 31.36 13.61
C PRO A 215 4.39 31.78 12.37
N ALA A 216 4.32 33.09 12.09
CA ALA A 216 3.63 33.59 10.89
C ALA A 216 4.34 33.18 9.59
N LEU A 217 5.68 33.13 9.60
CA LEU A 217 6.48 32.68 8.47
C LEU A 217 6.41 31.15 8.32
N GLU A 218 6.43 30.41 9.43
CA GLU A 218 6.27 28.95 9.46
C GLU A 218 4.90 28.54 8.90
N LYS A 219 3.82 29.25 9.29
CA LYS A 219 2.48 29.05 8.71
C LYS A 219 2.44 29.34 7.21
N SER A 220 3.14 30.38 6.76
CA SER A 220 3.22 30.72 5.33
C SER A 220 3.97 29.65 4.54
N LEU A 221 5.08 29.13 5.07
CA LEU A 221 5.82 28.02 4.46
C LEU A 221 4.97 26.74 4.42
N ASN A 222 4.31 26.40 5.53
CA ASN A 222 3.42 25.25 5.62
C ASN A 222 2.27 25.33 4.60
N ALA A 223 1.68 26.52 4.41
CA ALA A 223 0.65 26.73 3.38
C ALA A 223 1.16 26.52 1.95
N ILE A 224 2.44 26.81 1.68
CA ILE A 224 3.08 26.51 0.40
C ILE A 224 3.32 25.00 0.28
N GLN A 225 3.86 24.36 1.33
CA GLN A 225 4.11 22.91 1.37
C GLN A 225 2.84 22.10 1.16
N ALA A 226 1.70 22.53 1.72
CA ALA A 226 0.40 21.90 1.50
C ALA A 226 -0.03 21.88 0.03
N ARG A 227 0.33 22.92 -0.76
CA ARG A 227 0.01 22.96 -2.20
C ARG A 227 0.82 21.97 -3.02
N VAL A 228 1.99 21.60 -2.53
CA VAL A 228 2.91 20.65 -3.17
C VAL A 228 3.00 19.33 -2.40
N GLN A 229 1.94 18.97 -1.66
CA GLN A 229 1.87 17.73 -0.87
C GLN A 229 2.19 16.48 -1.71
N HIS A 230 1.80 16.47 -2.99
CA HIS A 230 2.08 15.39 -3.95
C HIS A 230 3.58 15.16 -4.20
N MET A 231 4.43 16.17 -3.98
CA MET A 231 5.89 16.03 -4.04
C MET A 231 6.48 15.43 -2.76
N GLN A 232 5.63 15.06 -1.81
CA GLN A 232 5.97 14.50 -0.51
C GLN A 232 7.05 15.28 0.27
N PRO A 233 6.83 16.58 0.56
CA PRO A 233 7.79 17.42 1.27
C PRO A 233 8.22 16.88 2.65
N PHE A 234 7.40 16.03 3.28
CA PHE A 234 7.67 15.39 4.57
C PHE A 234 7.75 13.86 4.46
N GLY A 235 7.99 13.32 3.26
CA GLY A 235 7.88 11.89 2.98
C GLY A 235 6.47 11.38 3.28
N LEU A 236 6.38 10.22 3.95
CA LEU A 236 5.11 9.58 4.33
C LEU A 236 4.20 10.46 5.21
N ARG A 237 4.76 11.43 5.94
CA ARG A 237 3.98 12.34 6.79
C ARG A 237 3.30 13.48 6.04
N SER A 238 3.45 13.55 4.72
CA SER A 238 2.88 14.65 3.91
C SER A 238 1.34 14.70 3.98
N ASN A 239 0.67 13.60 4.35
CA ASN A 239 -0.79 13.57 4.60
C ASN A 239 -1.24 14.47 5.75
N SER A 240 -0.37 14.70 6.74
CA SER A 240 -0.65 15.63 7.85
C SER A 240 -0.79 17.09 7.40
N LEU A 241 -0.41 17.44 6.17
CA LEU A 241 -0.64 18.77 5.59
C LEU A 241 -2.11 19.02 5.24
N SER A 242 -2.88 17.96 5.00
CA SER A 242 -4.31 17.98 4.71
C SER A 242 -5.19 17.65 5.92
N GLU A 243 -4.63 17.03 6.96
CA GLU A 243 -5.35 16.68 8.18
C GLU A 243 -5.66 17.91 9.05
N VAL A 244 -6.82 17.88 9.70
CA VAL A 244 -7.22 18.88 10.69
C VAL A 244 -6.28 18.77 11.91
N PRO A 245 -5.87 19.89 12.55
CA PRO A 245 -5.09 19.82 13.78
C PRO A 245 -5.90 19.16 14.90
N SER A 246 -5.22 18.74 15.96
CA SER A 246 -5.83 18.05 17.10
C SER A 246 -6.98 18.86 17.73
N GLU A 247 -8.00 18.18 18.27
CA GLU A 247 -9.15 18.88 18.86
C GLU A 247 -8.81 19.61 20.17
N GLY A 248 -7.82 19.10 20.92
CA GLY A 248 -7.42 19.59 22.24
C GLY A 248 -6.03 20.23 22.31
N GLY A 249 -5.26 20.23 21.22
CA GLY A 249 -3.88 20.75 21.26
C GLY A 249 -3.78 22.22 21.59
N VAL A 250 -2.71 22.60 22.31
CA VAL A 250 -2.45 23.98 22.76
C VAL A 250 -2.29 24.95 21.59
N TYR A 251 -1.78 24.47 20.45
CA TYR A 251 -1.54 25.28 19.25
C TYR A 251 -2.59 25.12 18.15
N SER A 252 -3.53 24.20 18.32
CA SER A 252 -4.56 23.90 17.33
C SER A 252 -5.49 25.08 17.11
N VAL A 253 -5.64 25.52 15.85
CA VAL A 253 -6.63 26.56 15.52
C VAL A 253 -8.07 26.12 15.83
N ALA A 254 -8.34 24.81 15.87
CA ALA A 254 -9.64 24.25 16.23
C ALA A 254 -9.92 24.40 17.75
N ASN A 255 -8.88 24.36 18.59
CA ASN A 255 -9.02 24.55 20.03
C ASN A 255 -8.98 26.04 20.44
N ILE A 256 -8.26 26.90 19.70
CA ILE A 256 -8.06 28.31 20.06
C ILE A 256 -9.32 29.17 19.84
N GLN A 257 -9.76 29.89 20.88
CA GLN A 257 -10.85 30.86 20.81
C GLN A 257 -10.35 32.20 20.25
N GLN A 258 -10.44 32.39 18.92
CA GLN A 258 -9.95 33.59 18.23
C GLN A 258 -10.46 34.92 18.82
N SER A 259 -11.69 34.95 19.35
CA SER A 259 -12.28 36.15 19.96
C SER A 259 -11.67 36.53 21.32
N GLN A 260 -10.87 35.64 21.94
CA GLN A 260 -10.30 35.82 23.27
C GLN A 260 -8.77 35.94 23.25
N LEU A 261 -8.14 36.01 22.07
CA LEU A 261 -6.68 36.09 21.91
C LEU A 261 -6.07 37.34 22.56
N GLU A 262 -6.81 38.46 22.64
CA GLU A 262 -6.34 39.69 23.30
C GLU A 262 -5.92 39.46 24.76
N ARG A 263 -6.48 38.43 25.42
CA ARG A 263 -6.14 38.06 26.79
C ARG A 263 -4.72 37.55 26.95
N LEU A 264 -4.10 37.02 25.90
CA LEU A 264 -2.69 36.56 25.92
C LEU A 264 -1.69 37.70 26.14
N VAL A 265 -2.09 38.94 25.81
CA VAL A 265 -1.28 40.15 26.01
C VAL A 265 -1.43 40.69 27.43
N GLU A 266 -2.45 40.26 28.18
CA GLU A 266 -2.67 40.73 29.55
C GLU A 266 -1.48 40.33 30.47
N PRO A 267 -0.94 41.27 31.27
CA PRO A 267 0.22 41.00 32.12
C PRO A 267 0.04 39.81 33.06
N ARG A 268 -1.18 39.57 33.54
CA ARG A 268 -1.52 38.46 34.43
C ARG A 268 -1.44 37.11 33.71
N VAL A 269 -2.05 36.98 32.54
CA VAL A 269 -2.04 35.74 31.75
C VAL A 269 -0.63 35.48 31.26
N ARG A 270 0.05 36.50 30.74
CA ARG A 270 1.45 36.39 30.29
C ARG A 270 2.40 35.93 31.39
N ALA A 271 2.25 36.44 32.62
CA ALA A 271 3.06 36.01 33.76
C ALA A 271 2.78 34.55 34.18
N ARG A 272 1.56 34.04 33.94
CA ARG A 272 1.21 32.63 34.17
C ARG A 272 1.77 31.72 33.09
N VAL A 273 1.74 32.13 31.83
CA VAL A 273 2.40 31.41 30.73
C VAL A 273 3.91 31.35 30.99
N ASP A 274 4.55 32.47 31.33
CA ASP A 274 5.96 32.49 31.73
C ASP A 274 6.23 31.52 32.89
N ALA A 275 5.34 31.49 33.89
CA ALA A 275 5.48 30.59 35.02
C ALA A 275 5.42 29.10 34.65
N ALA A 276 4.58 28.71 33.70
CA ALA A 276 4.47 27.34 33.22
C ALA A 276 5.67 26.92 32.37
N LEU A 277 6.26 27.87 31.61
CA LEU A 277 7.41 27.62 30.73
C LEU A 277 8.78 27.73 31.45
N ARG A 278 8.81 28.05 32.74
CA ARG A 278 10.08 28.28 33.44
C ARG A 278 10.94 27.01 33.47
N GLY A 279 12.15 27.13 32.93
CA GLY A 279 13.15 26.06 32.96
C GLY A 279 12.95 24.97 31.90
N THR A 280 12.06 25.20 30.92
CA THR A 280 11.84 24.30 29.76
C THR A 280 12.62 24.75 28.52
N GLY A 281 13.18 25.97 28.52
CA GLY A 281 13.82 26.57 27.35
C GLY A 281 12.84 27.14 26.32
N ILE A 282 11.53 26.93 26.49
CA ILE A 282 10.49 27.43 25.60
C ILE A 282 10.19 28.91 25.90
N SER A 283 10.19 29.74 24.86
CA SER A 283 9.99 31.19 24.96
C SER A 283 8.51 31.56 25.08
N THR A 284 8.13 32.34 26.10
CA THR A 284 6.75 32.83 26.25
C THR A 284 6.28 33.65 25.07
N SER A 285 7.16 34.47 24.47
CA SER A 285 6.84 35.23 23.25
C SER A 285 6.50 34.33 22.08
N GLU A 286 7.18 33.20 21.96
CA GLU A 286 6.98 32.25 20.86
C GLU A 286 5.67 31.49 21.02
N VAL A 287 5.38 30.98 22.23
CA VAL A 287 4.12 30.29 22.53
C VAL A 287 2.93 31.21 22.27
N VAL A 288 2.98 32.46 22.72
CA VAL A 288 1.92 33.45 22.45
C VAL A 288 1.78 33.69 20.94
N ALA A 289 2.89 33.88 20.22
CA ALA A 289 2.84 34.10 18.76
C ALA A 289 2.31 32.88 17.99
N ARG A 290 2.62 31.66 18.43
CA ARG A 290 2.06 30.41 17.86
C ARG A 290 0.56 30.30 18.11
N MET A 291 0.10 30.64 19.32
CA MET A 291 -1.33 30.66 19.65
C MET A 291 -2.09 31.75 18.88
N GLU A 292 -1.53 32.95 18.74
CA GLU A 292 -2.14 34.00 17.91
C GLU A 292 -2.20 33.59 16.43
N THR A 293 -1.20 32.86 15.96
CA THR A 293 -1.12 32.38 14.58
C THR A 293 -2.06 31.20 14.32
N GLY A 294 -2.12 30.24 15.25
CA GLY A 294 -2.88 28.99 15.17
C GLY A 294 -2.37 28.02 14.10
N ALA A 295 -2.11 26.78 14.49
CA ALA A 295 -1.76 25.70 13.57
C ALA A 295 -2.99 25.32 12.73
N GLN A 296 -2.85 25.38 11.40
CA GLN A 296 -3.96 25.20 10.46
C GLN A 296 -4.18 23.74 10.03
N ASN A 297 -3.18 22.89 10.25
CA ASN A 297 -3.18 21.46 9.95
C ASN A 297 -2.31 20.72 10.97
N ALA A 298 -2.44 19.40 11.01
CA ALA A 298 -1.68 18.54 11.92
C ALA A 298 -0.16 18.68 11.71
N ALA A 299 0.30 18.85 10.47
CA ALA A 299 1.73 19.01 10.15
C ALA A 299 2.38 20.19 10.89
N LEU A 300 1.74 21.37 10.87
CA LEU A 300 2.28 22.56 11.53
C LEU A 300 2.24 22.44 13.05
N GLU A 301 1.18 21.82 13.58
CA GLU A 301 1.07 21.56 15.02
C GLU A 301 2.19 20.62 15.49
N HIS A 302 2.39 19.50 14.81
CA HIS A 302 3.46 18.54 15.12
C HIS A 302 4.85 19.18 15.01
N GLN A 303 5.07 20.06 14.03
CA GLN A 303 6.33 20.79 13.89
C GLN A 303 6.63 21.65 15.12
N TRP A 304 5.64 22.41 15.61
CA TRP A 304 5.82 23.24 16.81
C TRP A 304 6.01 22.42 18.08
N ILE A 305 5.30 21.30 18.21
CA ILE A 305 5.48 20.36 19.33
C ILE A 305 6.89 19.75 19.31
N ALA A 306 7.39 19.34 18.14
CA ALA A 306 8.74 18.79 17.99
C ALA A 306 9.83 19.82 18.30
N ASP A 307 9.61 21.09 17.94
CA ASP A 307 10.52 22.18 18.29
C ASP A 307 10.53 22.46 19.80
N ASP A 308 9.36 22.42 20.45
CA ASP A 308 9.27 22.54 21.91
C ASP A 308 9.96 21.37 22.63
N LEU A 309 9.78 20.14 22.13
CA LEU A 309 10.46 18.95 22.65
C LEU A 309 11.99 19.10 22.57
N SER A 310 12.49 19.65 21.46
CA SER A 310 13.91 19.91 21.26
C SER A 310 14.45 20.93 22.27
N LYS A 311 13.70 22.02 22.54
CA LYS A 311 14.08 23.02 23.56
C LYS A 311 14.08 22.46 24.98
N VAL A 312 13.09 21.61 25.30
CA VAL A 312 13.04 20.90 26.59
C VAL A 312 14.27 20.03 26.75
N ALA A 313 14.62 19.27 25.71
CA ALA A 313 15.80 18.40 25.74
C ALA A 313 17.10 19.21 25.93
N GLU A 314 17.28 20.31 25.19
CA GLU A 314 18.43 21.20 25.34
C GLU A 314 18.51 21.82 26.74
N ALA A 315 17.39 22.31 27.29
CA ALA A 315 17.34 22.92 28.61
C ALA A 315 17.62 21.93 29.75
N LYS A 316 17.38 20.64 29.53
CA LYS A 316 17.57 19.55 30.50
C LYS A 316 18.81 18.69 30.23
N ASP A 317 19.59 18.99 29.19
CA ASP A 317 20.75 18.21 28.75
C ASP A 317 20.39 16.74 28.44
N LEU A 318 19.25 16.53 27.78
CA LEU A 318 18.71 15.21 27.40
C LEU A 318 19.06 14.88 25.95
N ASN A 319 19.46 13.63 25.67
CA ASN A 319 19.72 13.18 24.31
C ASN A 319 18.48 12.47 23.73
N LEU A 320 17.78 13.12 22.80
CA LEU A 320 16.58 12.56 22.15
C LEU A 320 16.82 11.25 21.37
N GLU A 321 18.07 10.88 21.05
CA GLU A 321 18.40 9.58 20.47
C GLU A 321 18.29 8.43 21.49
N ARG A 322 18.31 8.72 22.79
CA ARG A 322 18.13 7.72 23.85
C ARG A 322 16.66 7.66 24.25
N ARG A 323 16.08 6.46 24.18
CA ARG A 323 14.66 6.23 24.50
C ARG A 323 14.26 6.78 25.88
N ALA A 324 15.06 6.57 26.91
CA ALA A 324 14.77 7.05 28.26
C ALA A 324 14.79 8.59 28.37
N ASP A 325 15.75 9.25 27.71
CA ASP A 325 15.89 10.71 27.71
C ASP A 325 14.76 11.34 26.86
N LEU A 326 14.36 10.69 25.77
CA LEU A 326 13.22 11.10 24.93
C LEU A 326 11.89 10.98 25.69
N GLU A 327 11.65 9.87 26.39
CA GLU A 327 10.47 9.67 27.23
C GLU A 327 10.40 10.73 28.33
N GLN A 328 11.52 10.97 29.02
CA GLN A 328 11.60 12.05 30.01
C GLN A 328 11.34 13.45 29.42
N ALA A 329 11.85 13.75 28.21
CA ALA A 329 11.58 15.03 27.56
C ALA A 329 10.10 15.16 27.15
N ARG A 330 9.48 14.06 26.70
CA ARG A 330 8.04 14.01 26.39
C ARG A 330 7.18 14.22 27.62
N ASP A 331 7.50 13.59 28.75
CA ASP A 331 6.76 13.76 30.01
C ASP A 331 6.81 15.21 30.48
N ILE A 332 8.01 15.82 30.47
CA ILE A 332 8.18 17.23 30.84
C ILE A 332 7.39 18.15 29.90
N LEU A 333 7.42 17.89 28.60
CA LEU A 333 6.67 18.69 27.63
C LEU A 333 5.16 18.52 27.82
N ASN A 334 4.70 17.29 28.06
CA ASN A 334 3.30 16.97 28.31
C ASN A 334 2.79 17.69 29.56
N ASP A 335 3.51 17.64 30.68
CA ASP A 335 3.17 18.34 31.91
C ASP A 335 3.01 19.86 31.69
N VAL A 336 3.90 20.44 30.88
CA VAL A 336 3.86 21.87 30.51
C VAL A 336 2.65 22.16 29.64
N HIS A 337 2.36 21.34 28.64
CA HIS A 337 1.20 21.51 27.75
C HIS A 337 -0.12 21.32 28.50
N VAL A 338 -0.22 20.36 29.42
CA VAL A 338 -1.37 20.19 30.34
C VAL A 338 -1.54 21.43 31.21
N GLN A 339 -0.46 21.91 31.85
CA GLN A 339 -0.53 23.09 32.70
C GLN A 339 -0.97 24.34 31.93
N LEU A 340 -0.45 24.53 30.70
CA LEU A 340 -0.85 25.60 29.81
C LEU A 340 -2.32 25.44 29.39
N GLY A 341 -2.70 24.24 28.96
CA GLY A 341 -4.05 23.88 28.54
C GLY A 341 -5.10 24.22 29.59
N THR A 342 -4.98 23.66 30.79
CA THR A 342 -5.91 23.91 31.90
C THR A 342 -5.96 25.38 32.31
N MET A 343 -4.82 26.09 32.27
CA MET A 343 -4.77 27.51 32.62
C MET A 343 -5.46 28.38 31.55
N LEU A 344 -5.19 28.12 30.28
CA LEU A 344 -5.70 28.89 29.14
C LEU A 344 -7.18 28.60 28.88
N GLU A 345 -7.65 27.39 29.16
CA GLU A 345 -9.07 27.04 29.12
C GLU A 345 -9.86 27.77 30.22
N ARG A 346 -9.35 27.82 31.46
CA ARG A 346 -9.93 28.65 32.54
C ARG A 346 -9.93 30.14 32.23
N GLU A 347 -8.92 30.63 31.52
CA GLU A 347 -8.86 32.00 31.01
C GLU A 347 -9.63 32.14 29.68
N GLY A 348 -10.40 31.15 29.24
CA GLY A 348 -11.27 31.19 28.05
C GLY A 348 -10.55 31.38 26.72
N VAL A 349 -9.23 31.22 26.67
CA VAL A 349 -8.42 31.34 25.44
C VAL A 349 -8.47 30.03 24.63
N LEU A 350 -8.56 28.88 25.31
CA LEU A 350 -8.80 27.58 24.68
C LEU A 350 -10.25 27.12 24.92
N ARG A 351 -10.77 26.27 24.02
CA ARG A 351 -12.09 25.65 24.17
C ARG A 351 -12.05 24.43 25.10
N ARG A 352 -10.94 23.71 25.07
CA ARG A 352 -10.64 22.52 25.89
C ARG A 352 -9.21 22.63 26.42
N ASP A 353 -8.97 22.04 27.58
CA ASP A 353 -7.66 22.02 28.21
C ASP A 353 -6.68 21.02 27.58
N GLY A 354 -7.16 20.15 26.69
CA GLY A 354 -6.34 19.20 25.96
C GLY A 354 -5.87 18.01 26.80
N VAL A 355 -6.36 17.88 28.03
CA VAL A 355 -6.18 16.65 28.82
C VAL A 355 -7.06 15.59 28.15
N ILE A 356 -6.41 14.67 27.45
CA ILE A 356 -7.05 13.40 27.12
C ILE A 356 -7.07 12.66 28.45
N GLU A 357 -8.22 12.64 29.13
CA GLU A 357 -8.43 11.64 30.16
C GLU A 357 -8.37 10.30 29.43
N ASP A 358 -7.22 9.61 29.52
CA ASP A 358 -7.12 8.21 29.11
C ASP A 358 -8.30 7.53 29.78
N ALA A 359 -9.27 7.13 28.96
CA ALA A 359 -10.47 6.45 29.43
C ALA A 359 -9.98 5.34 30.36
N ARG A 360 -10.28 5.47 31.66
CA ARG A 360 -9.91 4.48 32.70
C ARG A 360 -10.16 3.11 32.08
N GLU A 361 -9.10 2.32 31.88
CA GLU A 361 -9.19 1.02 31.22
C GLU A 361 -10.21 0.19 32.02
N VAL A 362 -11.39 -0.01 31.44
CA VAL A 362 -12.55 -0.53 32.16
C VAL A 362 -12.23 -1.95 32.62
N GLN A 363 -12.15 -2.16 33.94
CA GLN A 363 -11.76 -3.45 34.51
C GLN A 363 -12.94 -4.42 34.67
N ALA A 364 -14.15 -3.98 34.31
CA ALA A 364 -15.38 -4.76 34.35
C ALA A 364 -15.73 -5.38 33.00
N HIS A 365 -16.46 -6.49 33.04
CA HIS A 365 -17.11 -7.09 31.89
C HIS A 365 -18.38 -6.30 31.56
N VAL A 366 -18.26 -5.24 30.76
CA VAL A 366 -19.39 -4.36 30.44
C VAL A 366 -19.50 -4.11 28.94
N THR A 367 -20.73 -3.88 28.48
CA THR A 367 -21.03 -3.40 27.13
C THR A 367 -21.24 -1.88 27.14
N GLN A 368 -21.09 -1.24 25.97
CA GLN A 368 -21.33 0.21 25.83
C GLN A 368 -22.73 0.61 26.32
N THR A 369 -23.75 -0.20 26.02
CA THR A 369 -25.13 0.04 26.44
C THR A 369 -25.29 -0.03 27.96
N GLN A 370 -24.55 -0.90 28.65
CA GLN A 370 -24.56 -0.99 30.11
C GLN A 370 -23.91 0.24 30.75
N VAL A 371 -22.78 0.71 30.19
CA VAL A 371 -22.13 1.96 30.62
C VAL A 371 -23.07 3.15 30.43
N GLU A 372 -23.72 3.28 29.26
CA GLU A 372 -24.70 4.35 28.99
C GLU A 372 -25.90 4.32 29.95
N THR A 373 -26.39 3.13 30.29
CA THR A 373 -27.51 2.94 31.22
C THR A 373 -27.12 3.36 32.63
N ALA A 374 -26.00 2.86 33.14
CA ALA A 374 -25.47 3.25 34.44
C ALA A 374 -25.15 4.76 34.49
N ALA A 375 -24.62 5.33 33.41
CA ALA A 375 -24.38 6.76 33.30
C ALA A 375 -25.69 7.56 33.35
N ASN A 376 -26.79 7.07 32.76
CA ASN A 376 -28.09 7.72 32.88
C ASN A 376 -28.64 7.69 34.32
N ASP A 377 -28.43 6.60 35.04
CA ASP A 377 -28.82 6.49 36.45
C ASP A 377 -27.98 7.42 37.33
N VAL A 378 -26.66 7.46 37.12
CA VAL A 378 -25.75 8.41 37.78
C VAL A 378 -26.13 9.85 37.44
N ARG A 379 -26.50 10.17 36.19
CA ARG A 379 -27.01 11.51 35.80
C ARG A 379 -28.26 11.89 36.58
N LEU A 380 -29.20 10.96 36.74
CA LEU A 380 -30.44 11.16 37.49
C LEU A 380 -30.16 11.40 38.97
N GLU A 381 -29.30 10.60 39.59
CA GLU A 381 -28.91 10.73 41.00
C GLU A 381 -28.12 12.02 41.26
N THR A 382 -27.10 12.29 40.45
CA THR A 382 -26.23 13.48 40.61
C THR A 382 -27.00 14.77 40.36
N ARG A 383 -27.99 14.77 39.46
CA ARG A 383 -28.90 15.92 39.25
C ARG A 383 -29.86 16.16 40.42
N ILE A 384 -30.22 15.12 41.17
CA ILE A 384 -31.04 15.26 42.38
C ILE A 384 -30.23 15.92 43.52
N GLU A 385 -28.91 15.70 43.55
CA GLU A 385 -28.01 16.25 44.56
C GLU A 385 -27.42 17.63 44.19
N ALA A 386 -27.15 17.89 42.91
CA ALA A 386 -26.56 19.14 42.41
C ALA A 386 -27.63 20.14 41.96
N GLN A 387 -28.03 21.07 42.84
CA GLN A 387 -28.79 22.25 42.43
C GLN A 387 -27.90 23.22 41.61
N SER A 388 -27.85 23.01 40.29
CA SER A 388 -27.24 23.85 39.23
C SER A 388 -25.76 23.58 38.89
N GLY A 389 -25.52 23.13 37.65
CA GLY A 389 -24.22 23.08 36.97
C GLY A 389 -24.21 22.01 35.87
N ASP A 390 -23.61 22.31 34.71
CA ASP A 390 -23.22 21.28 33.73
C ASP A 390 -22.16 20.40 34.40
N ILE A 391 -22.53 19.16 34.70
CA ILE A 391 -21.61 18.16 35.26
C ILE A 391 -20.81 17.60 34.09
N ASP A 392 -19.51 17.46 34.30
CA ASP A 392 -18.61 16.86 33.33
C ASP A 392 -19.09 15.45 32.96
N GLU A 393 -19.30 15.23 31.66
CA GLU A 393 -19.79 13.96 31.11
C GLU A 393 -18.80 12.82 31.36
N ALA A 394 -17.50 13.14 31.37
CA ALA A 394 -16.44 12.17 31.66
C ALA A 394 -16.47 11.69 33.14
N VAL A 395 -16.86 12.58 34.06
CA VAL A 395 -17.03 12.25 35.49
C VAL A 395 -18.24 11.34 35.70
N ILE A 396 -19.34 11.60 34.98
CA ILE A 396 -20.54 10.75 35.01
C ILE A 396 -20.22 9.34 34.52
N GLU A 397 -19.53 9.24 33.38
CA GLU A 397 -19.13 7.96 32.80
C GLU A 397 -18.18 7.19 33.73
N SER A 398 -17.20 7.88 34.33
CA SER A 398 -16.27 7.30 35.30
C SER A 398 -16.97 6.72 36.54
N LEU A 399 -17.95 7.44 37.09
CA LEU A 399 -18.75 6.97 38.23
C LEU A 399 -19.66 5.80 37.87
N ALA A 400 -20.20 5.80 36.64
CA ALA A 400 -21.00 4.69 36.12
C ALA A 400 -20.17 3.41 35.99
N VAL A 401 -18.96 3.53 35.43
CA VAL A 401 -18.01 2.41 35.32
C VAL A 401 -17.60 1.89 36.70
N GLU A 402 -17.28 2.77 37.66
CA GLU A 402 -16.91 2.36 39.02
C GLU A 402 -18.02 1.57 39.72
N ARG A 403 -19.27 2.00 39.56
CA ARG A 403 -20.44 1.28 40.09
C ARG A 403 -20.56 -0.14 39.51
N LEU A 404 -20.44 -0.26 38.18
CA LEU A 404 -20.49 -1.56 37.50
C LEU A 404 -19.32 -2.45 37.92
N GLU A 405 -18.11 -1.91 38.09
CA GLU A 405 -16.95 -2.63 38.61
C GLU A 405 -17.17 -3.16 40.03
N ASP A 406 -17.74 -2.35 40.92
CA ASP A 406 -18.01 -2.75 42.30
C ASP A 406 -19.08 -3.86 42.37
N GLU A 407 -20.14 -3.76 41.57
CA GLU A 407 -21.22 -4.76 41.49
C GLU A 407 -20.71 -6.12 40.99
N GLN A 408 -19.82 -6.14 39.98
CA GLN A 408 -19.27 -7.39 39.44
C GLN A 408 -18.23 -8.02 40.37
N ARG A 409 -17.41 -7.19 41.05
CA ARG A 409 -16.31 -7.65 41.90
C ARG A 409 -16.77 -8.57 43.01
N ASP A 410 -17.94 -8.31 43.59
CA ASP A 410 -18.47 -9.12 44.68
C ASP A 410 -18.87 -10.52 44.24
N TYR A 411 -19.45 -10.67 43.04
CA TYR A 411 -19.81 -11.98 42.47
C TYR A 411 -18.57 -12.74 42.00
N LEU A 412 -17.69 -12.11 41.22
CA LEU A 412 -16.50 -12.76 40.66
C LEU A 412 -15.51 -13.23 41.73
N ARG A 413 -15.49 -12.60 42.90
CA ARG A 413 -14.69 -13.05 44.05
C ARG A 413 -15.05 -14.46 44.51
N ASP A 414 -16.34 -14.83 44.43
CA ASP A 414 -16.84 -16.13 44.86
C ASP A 414 -16.78 -17.18 43.72
N HIS A 415 -16.41 -16.75 42.50
CA HIS A 415 -16.32 -17.56 41.28
C HIS A 415 -14.95 -17.41 40.58
N PRO A 416 -13.85 -17.89 41.20
CA PRO A 416 -12.49 -17.73 40.68
C PRO A 416 -12.21 -18.48 39.37
N GLU A 417 -13.11 -19.38 38.96
CA GLU A 417 -13.06 -20.07 37.68
C GLU A 417 -13.46 -19.18 36.49
N LEU A 418 -14.18 -18.09 36.74
CA LEU A 418 -14.52 -17.10 35.71
C LEU A 418 -13.37 -16.12 35.51
N ILE A 419 -13.30 -15.52 34.32
CA ILE A 419 -12.39 -14.41 34.09
C ILE A 419 -12.80 -13.24 35.00
N ALA A 420 -11.85 -12.71 35.75
CA ALA A 420 -12.11 -11.62 36.68
C ALA A 420 -12.14 -10.27 35.99
N ARG A 421 -11.30 -10.08 34.95
CA ARG A 421 -11.20 -8.84 34.17
C ARG A 421 -10.94 -9.15 32.69
N PRO A 422 -11.51 -8.39 31.75
CA PRO A 422 -11.18 -8.53 30.33
C PRO A 422 -9.67 -8.47 30.05
N THR A 423 -8.97 -7.56 30.74
CA THR A 423 -7.53 -7.33 30.63
C THR A 423 -6.65 -8.50 31.06
N ASP A 424 -7.22 -9.49 31.74
CA ASP A 424 -6.50 -10.71 32.13
C ASP A 424 -6.30 -11.64 30.91
N VAL A 425 -7.03 -11.42 29.80
CA VAL A 425 -7.01 -12.29 28.62
C VAL A 425 -6.83 -11.53 27.31
N ILE A 426 -7.43 -10.34 27.17
CA ILE A 426 -7.31 -9.50 25.97
C ILE A 426 -7.02 -8.04 26.33
N ARG A 427 -6.29 -7.34 25.45
CA ARG A 427 -6.14 -5.87 25.47
C ARG A 427 -6.51 -5.29 24.13
N THR A 428 -6.85 -4.01 24.11
CA THR A 428 -7.06 -3.28 22.85
C THR A 428 -5.73 -2.67 22.41
N ASP A 429 -5.35 -2.87 21.15
CA ASP A 429 -4.17 -2.22 20.55
C ASP A 429 -4.45 -0.77 20.10
N GLU A 430 -3.45 -0.12 19.51
CA GLU A 430 -3.52 1.27 19.03
C GLU A 430 -4.58 1.46 17.92
N GLU A 431 -5.00 0.39 17.25
CA GLU A 431 -5.99 0.40 16.17
C GLU A 431 -7.41 0.06 16.65
N GLY A 432 -7.59 -0.23 17.95
CA GLY A 432 -8.88 -0.59 18.51
C GLY A 432 -9.19 -2.10 18.44
N THR A 433 -8.23 -2.94 18.06
CA THR A 433 -8.41 -4.39 17.89
C THR A 433 -8.06 -5.14 19.17
N ALA A 434 -8.81 -6.19 19.49
CA ALA A 434 -8.50 -7.03 20.65
C ALA A 434 -7.32 -7.97 20.34
N VAL A 435 -6.30 -7.94 21.18
CA VAL A 435 -5.09 -8.77 21.12
C VAL A 435 -5.02 -9.65 22.37
N ILE A 436 -4.67 -10.93 22.20
CA ILE A 436 -4.57 -11.88 23.31
C ILE A 436 -3.31 -11.59 24.14
N VAL A 437 -3.47 -11.45 25.45
CA VAL A 437 -2.35 -11.23 26.40
C VAL A 437 -2.06 -12.44 27.29
N ASP A 438 -3.02 -13.36 27.45
CA ASP A 438 -2.84 -14.65 28.11
C ASP A 438 -3.41 -15.79 27.26
N GLN A 439 -2.51 -16.53 26.60
CA GLN A 439 -2.87 -17.64 25.73
C GLN A 439 -3.60 -18.76 26.47
N ALA A 440 -3.17 -19.10 27.69
CA ALA A 440 -3.74 -20.20 28.44
C ALA A 440 -5.16 -19.86 28.92
N ALA A 441 -5.43 -18.59 29.23
CA ALA A 441 -6.76 -18.12 29.54
C ALA A 441 -7.66 -18.06 28.30
N ALA A 442 -7.13 -17.59 27.17
CA ALA A 442 -7.86 -17.57 25.91
C ALA A 442 -8.27 -18.98 25.43
N GLU A 443 -7.39 -19.97 25.53
CA GLU A 443 -7.71 -21.37 25.20
C GLU A 443 -8.89 -21.92 26.02
N ARG A 444 -8.96 -21.59 27.33
CA ARG A 444 -10.09 -21.98 28.18
C ARG A 444 -11.39 -21.33 27.72
N VAL A 445 -11.34 -20.03 27.41
CA VAL A 445 -12.49 -19.28 26.88
C VAL A 445 -12.98 -19.89 25.57
N ILE A 446 -12.08 -20.23 24.65
CA ILE A 446 -12.44 -20.80 23.34
C ILE A 446 -13.19 -22.13 23.53
N ILE A 447 -12.72 -22.99 24.43
CA ILE A 447 -13.40 -24.26 24.74
C ILE A 447 -14.81 -24.00 25.28
N GLU A 448 -14.97 -23.02 26.18
CA GLU A 448 -16.28 -22.64 26.72
C GLU A 448 -17.20 -22.04 25.65
N VAL A 449 -16.67 -21.20 24.76
CA VAL A 449 -17.41 -20.61 23.63
C VAL A 449 -17.90 -21.72 22.69
N GLU A 450 -17.03 -22.66 22.31
CA GLU A 450 -17.40 -23.77 21.44
C GLU A 450 -18.46 -24.67 22.08
N ALA A 451 -18.33 -24.96 23.38
CA ALA A 451 -19.33 -25.71 24.14
C ALA A 451 -20.69 -24.99 24.18
N ALA A 452 -20.70 -23.69 24.45
CA ALA A 452 -21.92 -22.87 24.46
C ALA A 452 -22.60 -22.85 23.07
N ARG A 453 -21.81 -22.87 21.99
CA ARG A 453 -22.32 -22.88 20.61
C ARG A 453 -22.92 -24.21 20.18
N LEU A 454 -22.50 -25.35 20.75
CA LEU A 454 -23.04 -26.67 20.41
C LEU A 454 -24.55 -26.79 20.71
N GLY A 455 -25.07 -26.00 21.65
CA GLY A 455 -26.50 -25.94 22.01
C GLY A 455 -27.30 -24.84 21.30
N ALA A 456 -26.66 -23.97 20.52
CA ALA A 456 -27.26 -22.77 19.95
C ALA A 456 -27.42 -22.86 18.43
N HIS A 457 -28.36 -22.10 17.86
CA HIS A 457 -28.49 -21.99 16.40
C HIS A 457 -27.30 -21.23 15.83
N SER A 458 -26.80 -21.62 14.65
CA SER A 458 -25.61 -21.03 14.00
C SER A 458 -25.67 -19.51 13.78
N SER A 459 -26.86 -18.91 13.76
CA SER A 459 -27.09 -17.47 13.59
C SER A 459 -27.18 -16.70 14.92
N THR A 460 -27.07 -17.39 16.05
CA THR A 460 -27.07 -16.75 17.37
C THR A 460 -25.69 -16.14 17.60
N PRO A 461 -25.58 -14.85 17.95
CA PRO A 461 -24.30 -14.24 18.28
C PRO A 461 -23.57 -15.03 19.36
N ILE A 462 -22.23 -15.05 19.29
CA ILE A 462 -21.39 -15.78 20.25
C ILE A 462 -21.65 -15.27 21.67
N SER A 463 -21.67 -13.94 21.85
CA SER A 463 -21.93 -13.30 23.14
C SER A 463 -23.25 -13.73 23.78
N VAL A 464 -24.32 -13.84 22.98
CA VAL A 464 -25.64 -14.28 23.44
C VAL A 464 -25.67 -15.77 23.78
N SER A 465 -24.97 -16.60 23.00
CA SER A 465 -24.87 -18.04 23.26
C SER A 465 -24.13 -18.30 24.57
N VAL A 466 -23.02 -17.60 24.79
CA VAL A 466 -22.21 -17.70 26.00
C VAL A 466 -22.95 -17.16 27.22
N ALA A 467 -23.58 -15.99 27.13
CA ALA A 467 -24.36 -15.43 28.24
C ALA A 467 -25.46 -16.39 28.73
N ARG A 468 -26.17 -17.05 27.80
CA ARG A 468 -27.20 -18.05 28.13
C ARG A 468 -26.62 -19.32 28.75
N ASP A 469 -25.49 -19.79 28.25
CA ASP A 469 -24.78 -20.93 28.81
C ASP A 469 -24.30 -20.64 30.24
N LEU A 470 -23.70 -19.47 30.46
CA LEU A 470 -23.27 -18.99 31.78
C LEU A 470 -24.45 -18.90 32.75
N GLN A 471 -25.57 -18.29 32.35
CA GLN A 471 -26.78 -18.25 33.19
C GLN A 471 -27.37 -19.64 33.49
N THR A 472 -27.14 -20.62 32.61
CA THR A 472 -27.56 -22.00 32.84
C THR A 472 -26.65 -22.70 33.84
N ARG A 473 -25.32 -22.46 33.76
CA ARG A 473 -24.32 -23.00 34.69
C ARG A 473 -24.35 -22.33 36.06
N TYR A 474 -24.67 -21.04 36.09
CA TYR A 474 -24.69 -20.18 37.26
C TYR A 474 -26.06 -19.47 37.38
N PRO A 475 -27.08 -20.14 37.94
CA PRO A 475 -28.45 -19.62 37.95
C PRO A 475 -28.66 -18.35 38.79
N ASP A 476 -27.69 -18.00 39.64
CA ASP A 476 -27.67 -16.80 40.48
C ASP A 476 -26.81 -15.66 39.90
N MET A 477 -26.21 -15.86 38.72
CA MET A 477 -25.41 -14.86 38.03
C MET A 477 -26.26 -13.64 37.62
N PRO A 478 -25.82 -12.40 37.93
CA PRO A 478 -26.49 -11.20 37.43
C PRO A 478 -26.55 -11.18 35.89
N GLU A 479 -27.71 -10.83 35.34
CA GLU A 479 -27.94 -10.83 33.89
C GLU A 479 -26.93 -9.97 33.15
N GLN A 480 -26.63 -8.77 33.68
CA GLN A 480 -25.66 -7.84 33.11
C GLN A 480 -24.23 -8.39 33.10
N LEU A 481 -23.83 -9.14 34.15
CA LEU A 481 -22.52 -9.79 34.20
C LEU A 481 -22.42 -10.92 33.18
N ALA A 482 -23.49 -11.71 33.02
CA ALA A 482 -23.53 -12.77 32.00
C ALA A 482 -23.42 -12.20 30.57
N GLU A 483 -24.10 -11.09 30.30
CA GLU A 483 -24.00 -10.37 29.02
C GLU A 483 -22.57 -9.84 28.78
N GLY A 484 -21.97 -9.19 29.77
CA GLY A 484 -20.62 -8.65 29.67
C GLY A 484 -19.53 -9.72 29.53
N LEU A 485 -19.66 -10.83 30.26
CA LEU A 485 -18.79 -11.99 30.09
C LEU A 485 -18.97 -12.61 28.70
N GLY A 486 -20.20 -12.71 28.21
CA GLY A 486 -20.50 -13.14 26.85
C GLY A 486 -19.79 -12.28 25.80
N ASP A 487 -19.86 -10.96 25.94
CA ASP A 487 -19.16 -10.01 25.04
C ASP A 487 -17.63 -10.19 25.10
N THR A 488 -17.07 -10.28 26.30
CA THR A 488 -15.63 -10.51 26.50
C THR A 488 -15.19 -11.81 25.84
N TYR A 489 -15.95 -12.90 26.03
CA TYR A 489 -15.64 -14.21 25.47
C TYR A 489 -15.74 -14.21 23.93
N ALA A 490 -16.68 -13.46 23.36
CA ALA A 490 -16.79 -13.27 21.93
C ALA A 490 -15.56 -12.53 21.35
N ARG A 491 -15.12 -11.45 22.00
CA ARG A 491 -13.93 -10.69 21.59
C ARG A 491 -12.65 -11.52 21.66
N VAL A 492 -12.49 -12.35 22.69
CA VAL A 492 -11.37 -13.32 22.80
C VAL A 492 -11.40 -14.31 21.63
N TYR A 493 -12.58 -14.83 21.29
CA TYR A 493 -12.75 -15.77 20.19
C TYR A 493 -12.44 -15.15 18.81
N GLU A 494 -12.82 -13.90 18.61
CA GLU A 494 -12.51 -13.11 17.41
C GLU A 494 -11.01 -12.83 17.29
N ALA A 495 -10.38 -12.37 18.39
CA ALA A 495 -8.93 -12.14 18.44
C ALA A 495 -8.14 -13.40 18.09
N HIS A 496 -8.51 -14.54 18.67
CA HIS A 496 -7.89 -15.83 18.35
C HIS A 496 -8.10 -16.26 16.89
N SER A 497 -9.27 -15.96 16.31
CA SER A 497 -9.55 -16.26 14.91
C SER A 497 -8.67 -15.41 13.98
N ALA A 498 -8.48 -14.14 14.31
CA ALA A 498 -7.59 -13.23 13.59
C ALA A 498 -6.12 -13.66 13.69
N GLU A 499 -5.62 -14.01 14.88
CA GLU A 499 -4.27 -14.56 15.05
C GLU A 499 -4.04 -15.84 14.23
N ARG A 500 -5.08 -16.68 14.12
CA ARG A 500 -5.03 -17.89 13.30
C ARG A 500 -5.01 -17.57 11.81
N GLU A 501 -5.79 -16.59 11.35
CA GLU A 501 -5.76 -16.13 9.95
C GLU A 501 -4.40 -15.54 9.59
N ILE A 502 -3.80 -14.75 10.48
CA ILE A 502 -2.42 -14.24 10.34
C ILE A 502 -1.44 -15.41 10.29
N SER A 503 -1.54 -16.39 11.21
CA SER A 503 -0.68 -17.59 11.19
C SER A 503 -0.85 -18.43 9.92
N ILE A 504 -2.03 -18.42 9.29
CA ILE A 504 -2.28 -19.09 8.01
C ILE A 504 -1.66 -18.29 6.86
N ALA A 505 -1.80 -16.97 6.85
CA ALA A 505 -1.15 -16.08 5.88
C ALA A 505 0.40 -16.11 6.03
N GLU A 506 0.90 -16.26 7.25
CA GLU A 506 2.32 -16.50 7.56
C GLU A 506 2.79 -17.85 7.02
N ARG A 507 1.96 -18.90 7.09
CA ARG A 507 2.26 -20.19 6.44
C ARG A 507 2.16 -20.14 4.92
N GLU A 508 1.26 -19.32 4.36
CA GLU A 508 1.20 -19.03 2.92
C GLU A 508 2.42 -18.20 2.46
N THR A 509 3.00 -17.38 3.34
CA THR A 509 4.29 -16.73 3.09
C THR A 509 5.48 -17.65 3.35
N ASP A 510 5.38 -18.67 4.21
CA ASP A 510 6.37 -19.75 4.29
C ASP A 510 6.38 -20.63 3.01
N GLN A 511 5.33 -20.62 2.18
CA GLN A 511 5.42 -21.17 0.82
C GLN A 511 6.40 -20.36 -0.08
N ASN A 512 6.76 -19.13 0.29
CA ASN A 512 7.90 -18.39 -0.29
C ASN A 512 9.27 -18.82 0.28
N GLU A 513 9.36 -19.81 1.17
CA GLU A 513 10.65 -20.33 1.65
C GLU A 513 11.44 -21.09 0.56
N ALA A 514 10.83 -21.41 -0.59
CA ALA A 514 11.50 -22.06 -1.72
C ALA A 514 11.44 -21.19 -3.01
N PRO A 515 12.08 -20.00 -3.01
CA PRO A 515 12.06 -19.08 -4.13
C PRO A 515 12.70 -19.67 -5.39
N GLU A 516 13.77 -20.47 -5.27
CA GLU A 516 14.43 -21.07 -6.44
C GLU A 516 13.59 -22.20 -7.05
N LEU A 517 12.93 -23.02 -6.23
CA LEU A 517 12.00 -24.05 -6.66
C LEU A 517 10.80 -23.43 -7.37
N SER A 518 10.26 -22.34 -6.82
CA SER A 518 9.14 -21.61 -7.41
C SER A 518 9.52 -20.95 -8.74
N ARG A 519 10.71 -20.34 -8.82
CA ARG A 519 11.26 -19.76 -10.05
C ARG A 519 11.46 -20.81 -11.15
N VAL A 520 12.04 -21.96 -10.79
CA VAL A 520 12.24 -23.08 -11.73
C VAL A 520 10.91 -23.63 -12.23
N LEU A 521 9.92 -23.81 -11.36
CA LEU A 521 8.59 -24.27 -11.77
C LEU A 521 7.88 -23.24 -12.67
N ALA A 522 8.02 -21.95 -12.39
CA ALA A 522 7.48 -20.90 -13.25
C ALA A 522 8.10 -20.94 -14.65
N HIS A 523 9.42 -21.10 -14.74
CA HIS A 523 10.13 -21.27 -16.03
C HIS A 523 9.66 -22.51 -16.79
N GLU A 524 9.57 -23.67 -16.12
CA GLU A 524 9.12 -24.91 -16.78
C GLU A 524 7.65 -24.82 -17.25
N ARG A 525 6.77 -24.20 -16.46
CA ARG A 525 5.37 -23.97 -16.87
C ARG A 525 5.23 -23.01 -18.04
N ALA A 526 6.17 -22.08 -18.22
CA ALA A 526 6.20 -21.16 -19.35
C ALA A 526 6.58 -21.85 -20.67
N GLY A 527 7.09 -23.09 -20.63
CA GLY A 527 7.46 -23.87 -21.81
C GLY A 527 8.72 -23.34 -22.51
N GLU A 528 9.58 -22.65 -21.76
CA GLU A 528 10.84 -22.13 -22.28
C GLU A 528 11.79 -23.28 -22.63
N LEU A 529 12.32 -23.27 -23.86
CA LEU A 529 13.31 -24.27 -24.33
C LEU A 529 14.72 -24.02 -23.79
N SER A 530 14.90 -22.89 -23.09
CA SER A 530 16.17 -22.49 -22.48
C SER A 530 16.39 -23.23 -21.14
N SER A 531 17.60 -23.20 -20.61
CA SER A 531 17.83 -23.78 -19.27
C SER A 531 17.27 -22.80 -18.23
N PRO A 532 16.63 -23.27 -17.14
CA PRO A 532 16.18 -22.40 -16.04
C PRO A 532 17.33 -21.75 -15.22
N PHE A 533 18.57 -21.94 -15.65
CA PHE A 533 19.78 -21.46 -14.99
C PHE A 533 20.64 -20.71 -16.01
N GLU A 534 20.81 -19.41 -15.83
CA GLU A 534 21.75 -18.58 -16.60
C GLU A 534 23.18 -18.77 -16.09
N THR A 535 23.32 -19.08 -14.81
CA THR A 535 24.60 -19.24 -14.13
C THR A 535 24.72 -20.57 -13.37
N ASP A 536 25.94 -21.05 -13.16
CA ASP A 536 26.20 -22.21 -12.28
C ASP A 536 25.81 -21.90 -10.82
N GLN A 537 25.76 -20.63 -10.43
CA GLN A 537 25.36 -20.19 -9.08
C GLN A 537 23.86 -20.40 -8.82
N GLU A 538 23.00 -20.04 -9.78
CA GLU A 538 21.55 -20.33 -9.71
C GLU A 538 21.27 -21.83 -9.67
N ARG A 539 22.04 -22.61 -10.44
CA ARG A 539 21.93 -24.07 -10.43
C ARG A 539 22.23 -24.66 -9.06
N GLU A 540 23.29 -24.19 -8.41
CA GLU A 540 23.66 -24.64 -7.07
C GLU A 540 22.69 -24.14 -5.99
N ALA A 541 22.16 -22.93 -6.14
CA ALA A 541 21.14 -22.38 -5.24
C ALA A 541 19.86 -23.23 -5.24
N PHE A 542 19.35 -23.56 -6.44
CA PHE A 542 18.21 -24.46 -6.60
C PHE A 542 18.47 -25.84 -5.98
N ARG A 543 19.64 -26.45 -6.22
CA ARG A 543 19.98 -27.75 -5.64
C ARG A 543 20.09 -27.72 -4.12
N THR A 544 20.67 -26.65 -3.59
CA THR A 544 20.79 -26.43 -2.14
C THR A 544 19.41 -26.28 -1.51
N GLU A 545 18.49 -25.59 -2.18
CA GLU A 545 17.13 -25.41 -1.71
C GLU A 545 16.32 -26.71 -1.76
N VAL A 546 16.41 -27.49 -2.84
CA VAL A 546 15.79 -28.83 -2.94
C VAL A 546 16.35 -29.77 -1.85
N ALA A 547 17.64 -29.69 -1.55
CA ALA A 547 18.26 -30.47 -0.47
C ALA A 547 17.93 -29.95 0.94
N ARG A 548 17.44 -28.71 1.08
CA ARG A 548 16.95 -28.15 2.35
C ARG A 548 15.54 -28.66 2.66
N VAL A 549 14.68 -28.76 1.64
CA VAL A 549 13.27 -29.14 1.79
C VAL A 549 13.06 -30.65 1.78
N LEU A 550 14.06 -31.45 1.37
CA LEU A 550 14.02 -32.91 1.38
C LEU A 550 15.01 -33.51 2.38
N ASP A 551 14.61 -34.60 3.04
CA ASP A 551 15.53 -35.43 3.82
C ASP A 551 16.44 -36.29 2.93
N ALA A 552 17.49 -36.88 3.52
CA ALA A 552 18.48 -37.67 2.77
C ALA A 552 17.87 -38.87 2.02
N ALA A 553 16.82 -39.49 2.55
CA ALA A 553 16.16 -40.63 1.92
C ALA A 553 15.25 -40.20 0.76
N GLN A 554 14.54 -39.08 0.91
CA GLN A 554 13.76 -38.45 -0.16
C GLN A 554 14.67 -37.97 -1.29
N LEU A 555 15.82 -37.37 -0.96
CA LEU A 555 16.80 -36.92 -1.95
C LEU A 555 17.39 -38.07 -2.77
N ASP A 556 17.66 -39.22 -2.14
CA ASP A 556 18.13 -40.41 -2.85
C ASP A 556 17.05 -41.01 -3.77
N ARG A 557 15.79 -41.05 -3.33
CA ARG A 557 14.66 -41.44 -4.19
C ARG A 557 14.48 -40.50 -5.39
N LEU A 558 14.64 -39.19 -5.19
CA LEU A 558 14.58 -38.21 -6.26
C LEU A 558 15.70 -38.44 -7.29
N LYS A 559 16.92 -38.80 -6.87
CA LYS A 559 18.04 -39.16 -7.77
C LYS A 559 17.76 -40.44 -8.57
N GLU A 560 16.91 -41.33 -8.05
CA GLU A 560 16.46 -42.55 -8.74
C GLU A 560 15.27 -42.31 -9.70
N GLY A 561 14.74 -41.09 -9.76
CA GLY A 561 13.64 -40.71 -10.66
C GLY A 561 12.25 -40.80 -10.04
N ASP A 562 12.14 -41.04 -8.72
CA ASP A 562 10.86 -41.07 -8.01
C ASP A 562 10.39 -39.63 -7.69
N SER A 563 9.54 -39.07 -8.56
CA SER A 563 8.94 -37.75 -8.36
C SER A 563 7.99 -37.67 -7.16
N ALA A 564 7.54 -38.81 -6.59
CA ALA A 564 6.74 -38.83 -5.37
C ALA A 564 7.54 -38.42 -4.13
N ALA A 565 8.88 -38.40 -4.20
CA ALA A 565 9.71 -37.84 -3.13
C ALA A 565 9.39 -36.38 -2.80
N LEU A 566 8.82 -35.63 -3.76
CA LEU A 566 8.44 -34.22 -3.63
C LEU A 566 6.98 -34.02 -3.18
N GLU A 567 6.22 -35.07 -2.86
CA GLU A 567 4.78 -34.96 -2.56
C GLU A 567 4.42 -34.10 -1.34
N ASN A 568 5.33 -33.97 -0.39
CA ASN A 568 5.15 -33.14 0.81
C ASN A 568 5.54 -31.67 0.59
N VAL A 569 6.09 -31.34 -0.59
CA VAL A 569 6.58 -30.00 -0.96
C VAL A 569 5.78 -29.43 -2.13
N ILE A 570 5.37 -30.27 -3.08
CA ILE A 570 4.64 -29.89 -4.29
C ILE A 570 3.42 -30.79 -4.44
N GLU A 571 2.22 -30.21 -4.39
CA GLU A 571 0.96 -30.96 -4.50
C GLU A 571 0.72 -31.47 -5.93
N ASP A 572 0.90 -30.60 -6.93
CA ASP A 572 0.62 -30.90 -8.33
C ASP A 572 1.59 -31.95 -8.91
N ARG A 573 1.05 -32.91 -9.66
CA ARG A 573 1.84 -34.01 -10.22
C ARG A 573 2.74 -33.56 -11.38
N LEU A 574 2.28 -32.63 -12.21
CA LEU A 574 3.06 -32.12 -13.34
C LEU A 574 4.24 -31.28 -12.81
N ASP A 575 4.00 -30.45 -11.80
CA ASP A 575 5.04 -29.67 -11.16
C ASP A 575 6.10 -30.54 -10.45
N ARG A 576 5.68 -31.66 -9.83
CA ARG A 576 6.64 -32.64 -9.30
C ARG A 576 7.55 -33.23 -10.38
N LEU A 577 7.00 -33.51 -11.56
CA LEU A 577 7.77 -34.03 -12.69
C LEU A 577 8.71 -32.97 -13.27
N TYR A 578 8.29 -31.70 -13.35
CA TYR A 578 9.15 -30.58 -13.74
C TYR A 578 10.33 -30.38 -12.76
N ALA A 579 10.05 -30.32 -11.46
CA ALA A 579 11.09 -30.18 -10.45
C ALA A 579 12.08 -31.37 -10.47
N ALA A 580 11.58 -32.60 -10.62
CA ALA A 580 12.42 -33.80 -10.72
C ALA A 580 13.29 -33.79 -11.99
N LYS A 581 12.73 -33.40 -13.14
CA LYS A 581 13.48 -33.24 -14.41
C LYS A 581 14.62 -32.26 -14.23
N VAL A 582 14.34 -31.05 -13.76
CA VAL A 582 15.35 -29.99 -13.62
C VAL A 582 16.42 -30.37 -12.59
N TYR A 583 16.02 -31.00 -11.47
CA TYR A 583 16.98 -31.49 -10.48
C TYR A 583 17.92 -32.56 -11.05
N LEU A 584 17.40 -33.53 -11.83
CA LEU A 584 18.23 -34.56 -12.47
C LEU A 584 19.12 -34.00 -13.60
N GLN A 585 18.67 -32.97 -14.32
CA GLN A 585 19.46 -32.29 -15.37
C GLN A 585 20.57 -31.40 -14.79
N SER A 586 20.40 -30.91 -13.56
CA SER A 586 21.34 -29.99 -12.92
C SER A 586 22.68 -30.61 -12.48
N ASP A 587 22.84 -31.94 -12.54
CA ASP A 587 24.08 -32.64 -12.19
C ASP A 587 24.52 -33.58 -13.31
N ALA A 588 25.79 -33.48 -13.71
CA ALA A 588 26.38 -34.29 -14.78
C ALA A 588 26.27 -35.80 -14.54
N ALA A 589 26.21 -36.24 -13.27
CA ALA A 589 26.04 -37.65 -12.90
C ALA A 589 24.62 -38.17 -13.18
N THR A 590 23.60 -37.31 -13.07
CA THR A 590 22.18 -37.67 -13.23
C THR A 590 21.61 -37.24 -14.59
N ALA A 591 22.21 -36.25 -15.26
CA ALA A 591 21.73 -35.67 -16.50
C ALA A 591 21.68 -36.63 -17.70
N ASN A 592 22.35 -37.78 -17.62
CA ASN A 592 22.32 -38.83 -18.65
C ASN A 592 21.77 -40.18 -18.13
N SER A 593 21.19 -40.19 -16.92
CA SER A 593 20.72 -41.39 -16.23
C SER A 593 19.45 -41.97 -16.86
N ASP A 594 19.19 -43.25 -16.60
CA ASP A 594 17.91 -43.90 -16.96
C ASP A 594 16.74 -43.30 -16.16
N ALA A 595 17.01 -42.81 -14.94
CA ALA A 595 16.06 -42.10 -14.08
C ALA A 595 15.52 -40.81 -14.75
N LEU A 596 16.39 -40.01 -15.36
CA LEU A 596 15.94 -38.80 -16.09
C LEU A 596 15.06 -39.18 -17.29
N ARG A 597 15.42 -40.22 -18.05
CA ARG A 597 14.61 -40.64 -19.21
C ARG A 597 13.22 -41.07 -18.77
N GLN A 598 13.12 -41.81 -17.66
CA GLN A 598 11.84 -42.21 -17.09
C GLN A 598 10.98 -40.98 -16.70
N VAL A 599 11.54 -40.00 -16.00
CA VAL A 599 10.82 -38.78 -15.60
C VAL A 599 10.36 -37.97 -16.82
N VAL A 600 11.18 -37.86 -17.86
CA VAL A 600 10.84 -37.15 -19.10
C VAL A 600 9.74 -37.87 -19.88
N ASP A 601 9.78 -39.20 -19.94
CA ASP A 601 8.72 -40.00 -20.58
C ASP A 601 7.38 -39.84 -19.84
N GLU A 602 7.39 -39.90 -18.51
CA GLU A 602 6.20 -39.66 -17.68
C GLU A 602 5.66 -38.22 -17.81
N LEU A 603 6.55 -37.24 -17.94
CA LEU A 603 6.19 -35.83 -18.13
C LEU A 603 5.49 -35.63 -19.49
N ALA A 604 6.04 -36.20 -20.56
CA ALA A 604 5.48 -36.09 -21.91
C ALA A 604 4.05 -36.68 -21.98
N ASP A 605 3.81 -37.80 -21.31
CA ASP A 605 2.47 -38.41 -21.24
C ASP A 605 1.45 -37.48 -20.55
N VAL A 606 1.84 -36.84 -19.44
CA VAL A 606 0.96 -35.93 -18.67
C VAL A 606 0.72 -34.60 -19.41
N GLU A 607 1.73 -34.05 -20.09
CA GLU A 607 1.59 -32.83 -20.91
C GLU A 607 0.67 -33.06 -22.12
N VAL A 608 0.77 -34.20 -22.79
CA VAL A 608 -0.10 -34.56 -23.93
C VAL A 608 -1.57 -34.67 -23.50
N GLU A 609 -1.83 -35.19 -22.29
CA GLU A 609 -3.19 -35.22 -21.73
C GLU A 609 -3.74 -33.80 -21.48
N ARG A 610 -2.88 -32.84 -21.10
CA ARG A 610 -3.26 -31.43 -20.86
C ARG A 610 -3.45 -30.64 -22.16
N HIS A 611 -2.56 -30.76 -23.14
CA HIS A 611 -2.64 -30.03 -24.42
C HIS A 611 -3.86 -30.41 -25.26
N ARG A 612 -4.31 -31.68 -25.21
CA ARG A 612 -5.56 -32.12 -25.83
C ARG A 612 -6.80 -31.36 -25.35
N ALA A 613 -6.72 -30.69 -24.19
CA ALA A 613 -7.81 -29.89 -23.64
C ALA A 613 -7.79 -28.41 -24.08
N ALA A 614 -6.72 -27.88 -24.72
CA ALA A 614 -6.48 -26.44 -24.87
C ALA A 614 -6.45 -25.85 -26.32
N ASP A 615 -6.18 -26.65 -27.37
CA ASP A 615 -5.84 -26.11 -28.72
C ASP A 615 -7.04 -25.85 -29.67
N VAL A 616 -7.69 -24.67 -29.61
CA VAL A 616 -8.54 -24.19 -30.72
C VAL A 616 -8.33 -22.69 -31.05
N ASP A 617 -7.28 -22.41 -31.83
CA ASP A 617 -7.05 -21.34 -32.85
C ASP A 617 -7.25 -19.83 -32.53
N GLY A 618 -6.18 -19.02 -32.66
CA GLY A 618 -6.28 -17.55 -32.79
C GLY A 618 -5.00 -16.82 -33.31
N GLU A 619 -5.05 -16.25 -34.52
CA GLU A 619 -3.95 -15.50 -35.18
C GLU A 619 -4.21 -13.99 -35.42
N THR A 620 -3.10 -13.22 -35.48
CA THR A 620 -2.70 -11.99 -36.24
C THR A 620 -3.34 -10.60 -36.07
N GLU A 621 -2.55 -9.59 -35.63
CA GLU A 621 -2.78 -8.14 -35.79
C GLU A 621 -1.51 -7.24 -35.82
N ARG A 622 -1.56 -6.07 -36.52
CA ARG A 622 -0.47 -5.07 -36.66
C ARG A 622 -0.98 -3.64 -36.37
N GLY A 623 -0.34 -2.86 -35.49
CA GLY A 623 -0.76 -1.49 -35.10
C GLY A 623 0.37 -0.42 -35.10
N GLN A 624 0.01 0.85 -35.32
CA GLN A 624 0.89 2.04 -35.37
C GLN A 624 1.40 2.47 -33.97
N VAL A 625 2.62 3.00 -33.93
CA VAL A 625 3.31 3.62 -32.78
C VAL A 625 3.25 5.13 -32.96
N HIS A 626 2.93 5.90 -31.92
CA HIS A 626 2.89 7.36 -31.95
C HIS A 626 3.74 7.98 -30.86
#